data_AF-A0A521CTW9-F1
#
_entry.id   AF-A0A521CTW9-F1
#
_cell.length_a   1.000
_cell.length_b   1.000
_cell.length_c   1.000
_cell.angle_alpha   90.00
_cell.angle_beta   90.00
_cell.angle_gamma   90.00
#
_symmetry.space_group_name_H-M   'P 1'
#
loop_
_entity.id
_entity.type
_entity.pdbx_description
1 polymer ?
#
loop_
_entity_poly.entity_id
_entity_poly.type
_entity_poly.pdbx_seq_one_letter_code
_entity_poly.pdbx_strand_id
1 'polypeptide(L)' 'MEKEPNNDRRNKWLAFINIPFQMGVIIFVFSYFGTWLDEKHPSPKVYYNTIFVLVGVGVALYNVIRQVNDINKTK' A
#
# COMPACT_ATOMS: atom_id res chain seq x y z
N MET A 1 20.04 -31.11 23.43
CA MET A 1 19.48 -30.74 22.11
C MET A 1 19.69 -29.24 21.97
N GLU A 2 20.73 -28.87 21.23
CA GLU A 2 21.14 -27.48 21.06
C GLU A 2 20.16 -26.71 20.16
N LYS A 3 20.00 -25.45 20.53
CA LYS A 3 18.99 -24.48 20.10
C LYS A 3 18.91 -24.33 18.57
N GLU A 4 17.72 -24.46 18.01
CA GLU A 4 17.39 -23.84 16.72
C GLU A 4 16.71 -22.49 16.97
N PRO A 5 17.39 -21.35 16.68
CA PRO A 5 16.83 -20.04 16.96
C PRO A 5 15.83 -19.67 15.87
N ASN A 6 14.54 -19.74 16.19
CA ASN A 6 13.51 -18.79 15.76
C ASN A 6 13.58 -18.38 14.26
N ASN A 7 13.22 -19.31 13.37
CA ASN A 7 13.10 -19.11 11.92
C ASN A 7 11.86 -18.29 11.51
N ASP A 8 10.94 -18.01 12.43
CA ASP A 8 9.72 -17.23 12.15
C ASP A 8 9.99 -15.76 11.84
N ARG A 9 11.03 -15.17 12.44
CA ARG A 9 11.33 -13.74 12.28
C ARG A 9 11.83 -13.36 10.88
N ARG A 10 12.54 -14.25 10.18
CA ARG A 10 13.04 -14.00 8.82
C ARG A 10 11.91 -13.97 7.79
N ASN A 11 10.90 -14.81 7.97
CA ASN A 11 9.72 -14.86 7.12
C ASN A 11 8.86 -13.60 7.27
N LYS A 12 8.79 -13.05 8.50
CA LYS A 12 8.10 -11.78 8.76
C LYS A 12 8.75 -10.62 8.01
N TRP A 13 10.09 -10.49 8.03
CA TRP A 13 10.79 -9.40 7.33
C TRP A 13 10.62 -9.47 5.80
N LEU A 14 10.57 -10.68 5.23
CA LEU A 14 10.24 -10.86 3.82
C LEU A 14 8.80 -10.45 3.49
N ALA A 15 7.84 -10.70 4.40
CA ALA A 15 6.48 -10.19 4.24
C ALA A 15 6.44 -8.65 4.26
N PHE A 16 7.22 -8.00 5.14
CA PHE A 16 7.30 -6.53 5.22
C PHE A 16 7.72 -5.86 3.91
N ILE A 17 8.54 -6.50 3.08
CA ILE A 17 9.00 -5.96 1.79
C ILE A 17 7.95 -6.17 0.68
N ASN A 18 7.20 -7.27 0.72
CA ASN A 18 6.18 -7.59 -0.28
C ASN A 18 4.90 -6.74 -0.15
N ILE A 19 4.58 -6.30 1.07
CA ILE A 19 3.42 -5.46 1.38
C ILE A 19 3.43 -4.13 0.60
N PRO A 20 4.50 -3.29 0.66
CA PRO A 20 4.55 -2.04 -0.08
C PRO A 20 4.61 -2.26 -1.60
N PHE A 21 5.16 -3.38 -2.07
CA PHE A 21 5.12 -3.72 -3.50
C PHE A 21 3.68 -3.93 -3.99
N GLN A 22 2.87 -4.71 -3.25
CA GLN A 22 1.45 -4.92 -3.56
C GLN A 22 0.65 -3.61 -3.46
N MET A 23 0.96 -2.77 -2.48
CA MET A 23 0.35 -1.46 -2.32
C MET A 23 0.71 -0.49 -3.46
N GLY A 24 1.95 -0.55 -3.95
CA GLY A 24 2.42 0.24 -5.08
C GLY A 24 1.60 -0.02 -6.34
N VAL A 25 1.19 -1.26 -6.58
CA VAL A 25 0.27 -1.61 -7.67
C VAL A 25 -1.09 -0.91 -7.51
N ILE A 26 -1.65 -0.89 -6.30
CA ILE A 26 -2.92 -0.21 -6.03
C ILE A 26 -2.79 1.29 -6.29
N ILE A 27 -1.75 1.94 -5.78
CA ILE A 27 -1.50 3.37 -6.01
C ILE A 27 -1.34 3.68 -7.50
N PHE A 28 -0.61 2.83 -8.24
CA PHE A 28 -0.42 2.98 -9.68
C PHE A 28 -1.75 2.92 -10.44
N VAL A 29 -2.62 1.97 -10.10
CA VAL A 29 -3.96 1.85 -10.70
C VAL A 29 -4.81 3.08 -10.39
N PHE A 30 -4.83 3.54 -9.14
CA PHE A 30 -5.59 4.73 -8.74
C PHE A 30 -5.05 6.02 -9.40
N SER A 31 -3.73 6.15 -9.57
CA SER A 31 -3.09 7.27 -10.26
C SER A 31 -3.41 7.29 -11.76
N TYR A 32 -3.33 6.13 -12.41
CA TYR A 32 -3.71 6.00 -13.82
C TYR A 32 -5.18 6.32 -14.03
N PHE A 33 -6.05 5.82 -13.14
CA PHE A 33 -7.49 6.09 -13.19
C PHE A 33 -7.82 7.57 -12.92
N GLY A 34 -7.12 8.19 -11.97
CA GLY A 34 -7.24 9.63 -11.69
C GLY A 34 -6.84 10.48 -12.89
N THR A 35 -5.75 10.10 -13.57
CA THR A 35 -5.27 10.80 -14.78
C THR A 35 -6.24 10.64 -15.94
N TRP A 36 -6.77 9.43 -16.15
CA TRP A 36 -7.81 9.18 -17.16
C TRP A 36 -9.07 10.02 -16.91
N LEU A 37 -9.45 10.20 -15.65
CA LEU A 37 -10.61 11.00 -15.27
C LEU A 37 -10.37 12.50 -15.52
N ASP A 38 -9.16 13.00 -15.23
CA ASP A 38 -8.75 14.37 -15.56
C ASP A 38 -8.77 14.63 -17.09
N GLU A 39 -8.35 13.67 -17.90
CA GLU A 39 -8.41 13.76 -19.37
C GLU A 39 -9.85 13.72 -19.90
N LYS A 40 -10.73 12.90 -19.30
CA LYS A 40 -12.13 12.74 -19.72
C LYS A 40 -13.00 13.93 -19.30
N HIS A 41 -12.70 14.55 -18.16
CA HIS A 41 -13.40 15.71 -17.62
C HIS A 41 -12.43 16.88 -17.43
N PRO A 42 -12.00 17.55 -18.51
CA PRO A 42 -11.11 18.70 -18.43
C PRO A 42 -11.83 19.88 -17.78
N SER A 43 -11.82 19.91 -16.45
CA SER A 43 -12.33 21.01 -15.64
C SER A 43 -11.14 21.83 -15.15
N PRO A 44 -10.95 23.09 -15.61
CA PRO A 44 -9.79 23.92 -15.24
C PRO A 44 -9.70 24.28 -13.75
N LYS A 45 -10.70 23.87 -12.94
CA LYS A 45 -10.78 24.12 -11.51
C LYS A 45 -10.71 22.85 -10.65
N VAL A 46 -10.83 21.65 -11.22
CA VAL A 46 -10.93 20.40 -10.46
C VAL A 46 -9.91 19.39 -10.99
N TYR A 47 -8.88 19.14 -10.20
CA TYR A 47 -7.90 18.07 -10.43
C TYR A 47 -8.40 16.81 -9.72
N TYR A 48 -9.19 16.01 -10.42
CA TYR A 48 -9.70 14.74 -9.91
C TYR A 48 -8.57 13.75 -9.65
N ASN A 49 -7.51 13.79 -10.46
CA ASN A 49 -6.31 12.97 -10.24
C ASN A 49 -5.69 13.21 -8.86
N THR A 50 -5.51 14.48 -8.47
CA THR A 50 -4.92 14.84 -7.16
C THR A 50 -5.75 14.29 -6.00
N ILE A 51 -7.08 14.38 -6.08
CA ILE A 51 -7.98 13.86 -5.05
C ILE A 51 -7.92 12.32 -5.00
N PHE A 52 -8.01 11.67 -6.16
CA PHE A 52 -7.97 10.20 -6.25
C PHE A 52 -6.63 9.62 -5.77
N VAL A 53 -5.52 10.26 -6.11
CA VAL A 53 -4.18 9.87 -5.65
C VAL A 53 -4.04 10.08 -4.14
N LEU A 54 -4.49 11.21 -3.59
CA LEU A 54 -4.45 11.46 -2.15
C LEU A 54 -5.26 10.43 -1.36
N VAL A 55 -6.46 10.11 -1.84
CA VAL A 55 -7.31 9.07 -1.25
C VAL A 55 -6.65 7.70 -1.38
N GLY A 56 -6.12 7.37 -2.56
CA GLY A 56 -5.41 6.12 -2.82
C GLY A 56 -4.22 5.94 -1.90
N VAL A 57 -3.38 6.96 -1.73
CA VAL A 57 -2.22 6.97 -0.82
C VAL A 57 -2.66 6.84 0.65
N GLY A 58 -3.74 7.53 1.06
CA GLY A 58 -4.27 7.43 2.42
C GLY A 58 -4.74 6.02 2.77
N VAL A 59 -5.53 5.40 1.89
CA VAL A 59 -6.03 4.02 2.06
C VAL A 59 -4.89 3.02 2.05
N ALA A 60 -3.94 3.20 1.13
CA ALA A 60 -2.76 2.39 0.99
C ALA A 60 -1.92 2.37 2.29
N LEU A 61 -1.60 3.54 2.83
CA LEU A 61 -0.88 3.67 4.10
C LEU A 61 -1.63 3.03 5.27
N TYR A 62 -2.95 3.22 5.36
CA TYR A 62 -3.77 2.59 6.39
C TYR A 62 -3.69 1.05 6.33
N ASN A 63 -3.81 0.47 5.13
CA ASN A 63 -3.73 -0.96 4.92
C ASN A 63 -2.35 -1.53 5.30
N VAL A 64 -1.27 -0.81 5.00
CA VAL A 64 0.08 -1.21 5.40
C VAL A 64 0.23 -1.20 6.90
N ILE A 65 -0.14 -0.10 7.57
CA ILE A 65 -0.03 0.00 9.03
C ILE A 65 -0.82 -1.13 9.71
N ARG A 66 -2.00 -1.47 9.18
CA ARG A 66 -2.81 -2.59 9.65
C ARG A 66 -2.11 -3.94 9.44
N GLN A 67 -1.63 -4.23 8.24
CA GLN A 67 -0.92 -5.50 7.95
C GLN A 67 0.35 -5.65 8.80
N VAL A 68 1.09 -4.56 8.98
CA VAL A 68 2.27 -4.50 9.84
C VAL A 68 1.91 -4.81 11.30
N ASN A 69 0.84 -4.21 11.82
CA ASN A 69 0.39 -4.46 13.19
C ASN A 69 -0.11 -5.90 13.40
N ASP A 70 -0.77 -6.50 12.41
CA ASP A 70 -1.27 -7.88 12.50
C ASP A 70 -0.10 -8.90 12.52
N ILE A 71 0.96 -8.66 11.73
CA ILE A 71 2.19 -9.48 11.77
C ILE A 71 2.89 -9.39 13.15
N ASN A 72 2.79 -8.23 13.80
CA ASN A 72 3.37 -7.99 15.12
C ASN A 72 2.51 -8.54 16.27
N LYS A 73 1.17 -8.61 16.10
CA LYS A 73 0.22 -9.19 17.05
C LYS A 73 0.18 -10.72 17.06
N THR A 74 0.64 -11.36 15.99
CA THR A 74 0.84 -12.81 15.96
C THR A 74 2.05 -13.15 16.82
N LYS A 75 1.80 -13.25 18.13
CA LYS A 75 2.72 -13.48 19.23
C LYS A 75 2.38 -14.80 19.91
#